data_AF-A0A7C5P3D6-F1
#
_entry.id   AF-A0A7C5P3D6-F1
#
_cell.length_a   1.000
_cell.length_b   1.000
_cell.length_c   1.000
_cell.angle_alpha   90.00
_cell.angle_beta   90.00
_cell.angle_gamma   90.00
#
_symmetry.space_group_name_H-M   'P 1'
#
loop_
_entity.id
_entity.type
_entity.pdbx_description
1 polymer ?
#
loop_
_entity_poly.entity_id
_entity_poly.type
_entity_poly.pdbx_seq_one_letter_code
_entity_poly.pdbx_strand_id
1 'polypeptide(L)'
;MLGLVSVININKRVEIDLGINLIDRRYLVLILGVIVVVAVVGTYFFWINKPLKEEVVGGTYNVKLIIEGNDTRGFEYGYIVYTKGGVEHIGFYNSYLRNALDWIKTNTPENSTFLCWWDYGHMICGYAERESIVKNPSKEALVSVADKYKPTIKELDPHEKILDVAHALTTTNENVTKEIMEKYDANYILLTTEDGGGKAPWIFHFAELNYTNYYKPTPPFDSEGTIVFRSKDYTELGKQTMIFKLLTNTSMQFFNIVYSDENVKIFKLSN
;
A
#
# COMPACT_ATOMS: atom_id res chain seq x y z
N MET A 1 63.43 26.02 -82.27
CA MET A 1 63.33 27.22 -81.42
C MET A 1 62.02 27.08 -80.63
N LEU A 2 62.17 26.83 -79.33
CA LEU A 2 61.24 26.92 -78.18
C LEU A 2 59.71 26.95 -78.36
N GLY A 3 59.03 26.12 -77.55
CA GLY A 3 57.67 26.33 -77.04
C GLY A 3 56.85 25.04 -77.03
N LEU A 4 56.13 24.63 -75.99
CA LEU A 4 55.95 25.10 -74.62
C LEU A 4 55.23 23.94 -73.89
N VAL A 5 55.73 23.55 -72.71
CA VAL A 5 55.13 22.49 -71.88
C VAL A 5 53.88 23.04 -71.19
N SER A 6 52.75 22.35 -71.33
CA SER A 6 51.54 22.61 -70.55
C SER A 6 51.40 21.54 -69.47
N VAL A 7 51.52 21.97 -68.22
CA VAL A 7 51.33 21.16 -67.01
C VAL A 7 49.84 21.11 -66.69
N ILE A 8 49.25 19.91 -66.68
CA ILE A 8 47.87 19.68 -66.25
C ILE A 8 47.86 19.61 -64.72
N ASN A 9 47.19 20.58 -64.10
CA ASN A 9 47.07 20.71 -62.65
C ASN A 9 45.89 19.86 -62.14
N ILE A 10 46.19 18.78 -61.39
CA ILE A 10 45.20 17.94 -60.72
C ILE A 10 44.99 18.49 -59.31
N ASN A 11 43.89 19.20 -59.09
CA ASN A 11 43.35 19.44 -57.75
C ASN A 11 41.85 19.74 -57.82
N LYS A 12 41.04 18.68 -57.94
CA LYS A 12 39.59 18.76 -57.73
C LYS A 12 39.31 18.21 -56.33
N ARG A 13 39.29 19.10 -55.33
CA ARG A 13 38.65 18.82 -54.04
C ARG A 13 37.17 18.62 -54.30
N VAL A 14 36.67 17.43 -54.02
CA VAL A 14 35.24 17.16 -53.93
C VAL A 14 34.79 17.70 -52.57
N GLU A 15 34.28 18.92 -52.53
CA GLU A 15 33.51 19.41 -51.39
C GLU A 15 32.15 18.72 -51.43
N ILE A 16 31.95 17.79 -50.48
CA ILE A 16 30.64 17.26 -50.17
C ILE A 16 29.95 18.36 -49.36
N ASP A 17 29.21 19.22 -50.05
CA ASP A 17 28.30 20.18 -49.44
C ASP A 17 27.11 19.41 -48.85
N LEU A 18 27.33 18.86 -47.64
CA LEU A 18 26.23 18.44 -46.79
C LEU A 18 25.50 19.73 -46.43
N GLY A 19 24.43 20.04 -47.16
CA GLY A 19 23.52 21.18 -46.99
C GLY A 19 22.80 21.17 -45.64
N ILE A 20 23.57 21.14 -44.56
CA ILE A 20 23.16 21.43 -43.21
C ILE A 20 23.23 22.95 -43.15
N ASN A 21 22.12 23.57 -43.50
CA ASN A 21 21.85 24.98 -43.23
C ASN A 21 22.42 25.32 -41.86
N LEU A 22 23.34 26.29 -41.81
CA LEU A 22 23.97 26.79 -40.59
C LEU A 22 22.87 27.12 -39.57
N ILE A 23 22.57 26.17 -38.69
CA ILE A 23 21.80 26.43 -37.48
C ILE A 23 22.60 27.52 -36.78
N ASP A 24 22.02 28.73 -36.68
CA ASP A 24 22.65 29.87 -36.02
C ASP A 24 23.24 29.37 -34.70
N ARG A 25 24.51 29.72 -34.43
CA ARG A 25 25.20 29.34 -33.18
C ARG A 25 24.33 29.64 -31.95
N ARG A 26 23.45 30.65 -32.03
CA ARG A 26 22.45 30.98 -31.01
C ARG A 26 21.43 29.85 -30.77
N TYR A 27 20.92 29.20 -31.82
CA TYR A 27 20.02 28.05 -31.69
C TYR A 27 20.74 26.81 -31.18
N LEU A 28 22.01 26.62 -31.56
CA LEU A 28 22.81 25.48 -31.09
C LEU A 28 23.08 25.57 -29.57
N VAL A 29 23.34 26.79 -29.06
CA VAL A 29 23.44 27.06 -27.62
C VAL A 29 22.11 26.83 -26.90
N LEU A 30 20.99 27.26 -27.48
CA LEU A 30 19.66 27.03 -26.90
C LEU A 30 19.31 25.54 -26.83
N ILE A 31 19.56 24.77 -27.90
CA ILE A 31 19.32 23.33 -27.94
C ILE A 31 20.17 22.61 -26.88
N LEU A 32 21.46 22.96 -26.76
CA LEU A 32 22.33 22.41 -25.71
C LEU A 32 21.81 22.76 -24.30
N GLY A 33 21.36 24.00 -24.10
CA GLY A 33 20.76 24.43 -22.83
C GLY A 33 19.51 23.60 -22.47
N VAL A 34 18.62 23.36 -23.43
CA VAL A 34 17.43 22.51 -23.23
C VAL A 34 17.82 21.07 -22.91
N ILE A 35 18.79 20.49 -23.63
CA ILE A 35 19.26 19.12 -23.38
C ILE A 35 19.82 18.99 -21.96
N VAL A 36 20.63 19.96 -21.50
CA VAL A 36 21.17 19.97 -20.13
C VAL A 36 20.06 20.08 -19.10
N VAL A 37 19.08 20.98 -19.30
CA VAL A 37 17.93 21.10 -18.39
C VAL A 37 17.14 19.79 -18.35
N VAL A 38 16.83 19.19 -19.50
CA VAL A 38 16.11 17.90 -19.56
C VAL A 38 16.92 16.78 -18.91
N ALA A 39 18.24 16.73 -19.08
CA ALA A 39 19.09 15.74 -18.45
C ALA A 39 19.15 15.93 -16.93
N VAL A 40 19.28 17.16 -16.44
CA VAL A 40 19.29 17.49 -15.00
C VAL A 40 17.94 17.19 -14.37
N VAL A 41 16.85 17.61 -15.00
CA VAL A 41 15.48 17.33 -14.55
C VAL A 41 15.20 15.82 -14.60
N GLY A 42 15.59 15.14 -15.68
CA GLY A 42 15.43 13.69 -15.83
C GLY A 42 16.21 12.89 -14.79
N THR A 43 17.47 13.27 -14.52
CA THR A 43 18.29 12.64 -13.47
C THR A 43 17.77 12.94 -12.07
N TYR A 44 17.28 14.16 -11.82
CA TYR A 44 16.62 14.54 -10.58
C TYR A 44 15.37 13.70 -10.32
N PHE A 45 14.47 13.59 -11.31
CA PHE A 45 13.28 12.74 -11.20
C PHE A 45 13.64 11.25 -11.08
N PHE A 46 14.68 10.78 -11.77
CA PHE A 46 15.15 9.40 -11.66
C PHE A 46 15.72 9.10 -10.26
N TRP A 47 16.40 10.07 -9.64
CA TRP A 47 17.02 9.88 -8.33
C TRP A 47 16.00 9.94 -7.19
N ILE A 48 14.98 10.79 -7.29
CA ILE A 48 13.93 10.93 -6.27
C ILE A 48 12.95 9.76 -6.28
N ASN A 49 12.73 9.13 -7.44
CA ASN A 49 11.76 8.03 -7.57
C ASN A 49 12.36 6.63 -7.35
N LYS A 50 13.62 6.51 -6.89
CA LYS A 50 14.18 5.19 -6.57
C LYS A 50 13.66 4.70 -5.22
N PRO A 51 13.29 3.41 -5.12
CA PRO A 51 13.02 2.82 -3.80
C PRO A 51 14.27 2.93 -2.94
N LEU A 52 14.08 3.16 -1.64
CA LEU A 52 15.17 3.20 -0.68
C LEU A 52 15.88 1.85 -0.60
N LYS A 53 15.10 0.77 -0.63
CA LYS A 53 15.61 -0.60 -0.48
C LYS A 53 14.63 -1.59 -1.12
N GLU A 54 15.17 -2.66 -1.66
CA GLU A 54 14.40 -3.86 -2.02
C GLU A 54 14.83 -5.02 -1.13
N GLU A 55 13.87 -5.80 -0.66
CA GLU A 55 14.09 -6.96 0.20
C GLU A 55 13.39 -8.18 -0.39
N VAL A 56 14.12 -9.28 -0.57
CA VAL A 56 13.55 -10.55 -0.99
C VAL A 56 13.19 -11.35 0.25
N VAL A 57 11.88 -11.52 0.48
CA VAL A 57 11.35 -12.33 1.59
C VAL A 57 11.23 -13.81 1.17
N GLY A 58 10.96 -14.06 -0.12
CA GLY A 58 10.84 -15.43 -0.66
C GLY A 58 9.52 -16.09 -0.31
N GLY A 59 9.56 -17.36 0.11
CA GLY A 59 8.37 -18.16 0.41
C GLY A 59 7.64 -18.67 -0.83
N THR A 60 6.44 -19.21 -0.64
CA THR A 60 5.64 -19.89 -1.68
C THR A 60 5.31 -18.97 -2.86
N TYR A 61 5.16 -17.67 -2.61
CA TYR A 61 4.78 -16.67 -3.61
C TYR A 61 5.92 -15.76 -4.07
N ASN A 62 7.18 -16.11 -3.76
CA ASN A 62 8.39 -15.34 -4.12
C ASN A 62 8.27 -13.85 -3.76
N VAL A 63 7.89 -13.57 -2.51
CA VAL A 63 7.57 -12.24 -2.02
C VAL A 63 8.80 -11.33 -2.09
N LYS A 64 8.56 -10.11 -2.57
CA LYS A 64 9.51 -8.99 -2.57
C LYS A 64 8.88 -7.78 -1.90
N LEU A 65 9.62 -7.10 -1.05
CA LEU A 65 9.25 -5.82 -0.47
C LEU A 65 10.04 -4.71 -1.17
N ILE A 66 9.35 -3.66 -1.57
CA ILE A 66 9.92 -2.46 -2.18
C ILE A 66 9.70 -1.33 -1.16
N ILE A 67 10.74 -0.96 -0.42
CA ILE A 67 10.67 0.05 0.65
C ILE A 67 10.89 1.44 0.04
N GLU A 68 9.92 2.33 0.26
CA GLU A 68 9.93 3.71 -0.24
C GLU A 68 10.34 4.73 0.82
N GLY A 69 10.15 4.41 2.10
CA GLY A 69 10.30 5.40 3.17
C GLY A 69 10.17 4.79 4.56
N ASN A 70 10.20 5.68 5.56
CA ASN A 70 9.75 5.40 6.91
C ASN A 70 8.55 6.28 7.22
N ASP A 71 7.54 5.73 7.87
CA ASP A 71 6.42 6.51 8.37
C ASP A 71 6.89 7.37 9.56
N THR A 72 5.98 8.18 10.08
CA THR A 72 6.32 9.12 11.15
C THR A 72 6.72 8.45 12.46
N ARG A 73 6.37 7.17 12.64
CA ARG A 73 6.75 6.35 13.79
C ARG A 73 8.11 5.64 13.58
N GLY A 74 8.70 5.78 12.39
CA GLY A 74 9.96 5.14 12.02
C GLY A 74 9.80 3.73 11.46
N PHE A 75 8.59 3.30 11.11
CA PHE A 75 8.38 2.01 10.45
C PHE A 75 8.59 2.12 8.94
N GLU A 76 9.32 1.17 8.36
CA GLU A 76 9.52 1.09 6.92
C GLU A 76 8.16 0.88 6.21
N TYR A 77 7.86 1.69 5.19
CA TYR A 77 6.69 1.49 4.34
C TYR A 77 7.06 1.40 2.87
N GLY A 78 6.16 0.83 2.09
CA GLY A 78 6.27 0.76 0.64
C GLY A 78 5.28 -0.23 0.08
N TYR A 79 5.75 -1.18 -0.72
CA TYR A 79 4.91 -2.17 -1.36
C TYR A 79 5.38 -3.60 -1.12
N ILE A 80 4.41 -4.50 -1.06
CA ILE A 80 4.61 -5.93 -1.19
C ILE A 80 4.25 -6.36 -2.61
N VAL A 81 5.13 -7.14 -3.23
CA VAL A 81 4.93 -7.76 -4.54
C VAL A 81 5.07 -9.27 -4.39
N TYR A 82 4.12 -10.03 -4.92
CA TYR A 82 4.14 -11.49 -4.84
C TYR A 82 3.40 -12.12 -6.01
N THR A 83 3.73 -13.37 -6.35
CA THR A 83 3.07 -14.10 -7.46
C THR A 83 2.24 -15.25 -6.91
N LYS A 84 0.95 -15.27 -7.21
CA LYS A 84 0.02 -16.34 -6.81
C LYS A 84 -0.80 -16.78 -8.01
N GLY A 85 -0.86 -18.09 -8.24
CA GLY A 85 -1.58 -18.64 -9.41
C GLY A 85 -1.05 -18.14 -10.76
N GLY A 86 0.24 -17.75 -10.83
CA GLY A 86 0.84 -17.17 -12.03
C GLY A 86 0.52 -15.70 -12.27
N VAL A 87 -0.19 -15.03 -11.35
CA VAL A 87 -0.52 -13.60 -11.41
C VAL A 87 0.31 -12.84 -10.39
N GLU A 88 0.92 -11.74 -10.82
CA GLU A 88 1.62 -10.81 -9.94
C GLU A 88 0.60 -9.88 -9.25
N HIS A 89 0.70 -9.81 -7.93
CA HIS A 89 -0.09 -8.91 -7.09
C HIS A 89 0.83 -7.88 -6.43
N ILE A 90 0.30 -6.68 -6.22
CA ILE A 90 0.97 -5.59 -5.51
C ILE A 90 0.03 -5.00 -4.47
N GLY A 91 0.55 -4.76 -3.27
CA GLY A 91 -0.20 -4.14 -2.18
C GLY A 91 0.66 -3.21 -1.35
N PHE A 92 0.03 -2.46 -0.45
CA PHE A 92 0.74 -1.65 0.53
C PHE A 92 1.47 -2.55 1.55
N TYR A 93 2.63 -2.08 2.01
CA TYR A 93 3.40 -2.72 3.07
C TYR A 93 3.80 -1.70 4.13
N ASN A 94 3.71 -2.09 5.40
CA ASN A 94 4.29 -1.37 6.52
C ASN A 94 4.90 -2.36 7.53
N SER A 95 6.13 -2.10 7.97
CA SER A 95 6.89 -2.99 8.84
C SER A 95 6.34 -3.18 10.23
N TYR A 96 5.43 -2.32 10.72
CA TYR A 96 4.79 -2.55 12.02
C TYR A 96 4.00 -3.87 12.08
N LEU A 97 3.56 -4.42 10.94
CA LEU A 97 2.90 -5.73 10.89
C LEU A 97 3.87 -6.91 10.84
N ARG A 98 5.18 -6.70 10.65
CA ARG A 98 6.13 -7.79 10.33
C ARG A 98 6.10 -8.92 11.35
N ASN A 99 6.19 -8.58 12.64
CA ASN A 99 6.17 -9.58 13.72
C ASN A 99 4.85 -10.38 13.74
N ALA A 100 3.72 -9.71 13.49
CA ALA A 100 2.42 -10.36 13.40
C ALA A 100 2.33 -11.27 12.17
N LEU A 101 2.86 -10.86 11.03
CA LEU A 101 2.88 -11.65 9.79
C LEU A 101 3.77 -12.90 9.93
N ASP A 102 4.95 -12.77 10.53
CA ASP A 102 5.82 -13.91 10.87
C ASP A 102 5.11 -14.89 11.82
N TRP A 103 4.41 -14.35 12.81
CA TRP A 103 3.60 -15.16 13.73
C TRP A 103 2.47 -15.89 13.01
N ILE A 104 1.70 -15.20 12.14
CA ILE A 104 0.60 -15.80 11.37
C ILE A 104 1.12 -16.97 10.53
N LYS A 105 2.21 -16.74 9.79
CA LYS A 105 2.82 -17.74 8.92
C LYS A 105 3.21 -19.02 9.66
N THR A 106 3.66 -18.87 10.90
CA THR A 106 4.21 -19.98 11.71
C THR A 106 3.15 -20.66 12.59
N ASN A 107 2.13 -19.93 13.05
CA ASN A 107 1.24 -20.36 14.13
C ASN A 107 -0.22 -20.57 13.71
N THR A 108 -0.53 -20.42 12.43
CA THR A 108 -1.89 -20.68 11.89
C THR A 108 -1.87 -21.75 10.81
N PRO A 109 -2.93 -22.55 10.64
CA PRO A 109 -3.06 -23.48 9.50
C PRO A 109 -2.91 -22.77 8.15
N GLU A 110 -2.28 -23.40 7.15
CA GLU A 110 -2.05 -22.81 5.83
C GLU A 110 -3.32 -22.36 5.10
N ASN A 111 -4.44 -23.04 5.35
CA ASN A 111 -5.75 -22.73 4.78
C ASN A 111 -6.55 -21.68 5.60
N SER A 112 -5.92 -21.00 6.56
CA SER A 112 -6.64 -20.04 7.40
C SER A 112 -7.04 -18.80 6.61
N THR A 113 -8.26 -18.31 6.86
CA THR A 113 -8.76 -17.04 6.31
C THR A 113 -8.92 -15.99 7.41
N PHE A 114 -8.49 -14.76 7.12
CA PHE A 114 -8.52 -13.63 8.05
C PHE A 114 -9.59 -12.60 7.67
N LEU A 115 -10.33 -12.13 8.67
CA LEU A 115 -11.09 -10.90 8.63
C LEU A 115 -10.19 -9.74 9.07
N CYS A 116 -9.97 -8.77 8.19
CA CYS A 116 -9.22 -7.54 8.51
C CYS A 116 -9.65 -6.42 7.56
N TRP A 117 -9.26 -5.18 7.87
CA TRP A 117 -9.41 -4.09 6.91
C TRP A 117 -8.53 -4.33 5.67
N TRP A 118 -8.96 -3.84 4.51
CA TRP A 118 -8.40 -4.26 3.22
C TRP A 118 -6.91 -3.90 3.02
N ASP A 119 -6.42 -2.84 3.67
CA ASP A 119 -5.02 -2.42 3.62
C ASP A 119 -4.02 -3.54 3.94
N TYR A 120 -4.42 -4.53 4.73
CA TYR A 120 -3.54 -5.60 5.19
C TYR A 120 -3.63 -6.89 4.38
N GLY A 121 -4.67 -7.05 3.55
CA GLY A 121 -4.96 -8.36 2.96
C GLY A 121 -3.86 -8.84 2.01
N HIS A 122 -3.19 -7.94 1.28
CA HIS A 122 -2.01 -8.32 0.49
C HIS A 122 -0.81 -8.75 1.35
N MET A 123 -0.62 -8.16 2.53
CA MET A 123 0.44 -8.61 3.46
C MET A 123 0.11 -10.00 4.02
N ILE A 124 -1.15 -10.26 4.39
CA ILE A 124 -1.59 -11.59 4.84
C ILE A 124 -1.43 -12.64 3.73
N CYS A 125 -1.84 -12.31 2.50
CA CYS A 125 -1.75 -13.21 1.36
C CYS A 125 -0.34 -13.46 0.85
N GLY A 126 0.42 -12.40 0.62
CA GLY A 126 1.77 -12.49 0.11
C GLY A 126 2.73 -12.99 1.19
N TYR A 127 2.88 -12.22 2.26
CA TYR A 127 3.93 -12.44 3.26
C TYR A 127 3.62 -13.65 4.15
N ALA A 128 2.43 -13.65 4.76
CA ALA A 128 2.04 -14.67 5.74
C ALA A 128 1.48 -15.95 5.10
N GLU A 129 1.26 -15.94 3.79
CA GLU A 129 0.77 -17.07 3.01
C GLU A 129 -0.58 -17.61 3.52
N ARG A 130 -1.51 -16.72 3.89
CA ARG A 130 -2.89 -17.04 4.31
C ARG A 130 -3.92 -16.30 3.46
N GLU A 131 -5.19 -16.65 3.58
CA GLU A 131 -6.25 -15.90 2.88
C GLU A 131 -6.74 -14.71 3.71
N SER A 132 -7.28 -13.71 3.01
CA SER A 132 -8.00 -12.59 3.60
C SER A 132 -9.33 -12.42 2.88
N ILE A 133 -10.39 -12.09 3.62
CA ILE A 133 -11.73 -11.83 3.04
C ILE A 133 -11.63 -10.74 1.97
N VAL A 134 -10.90 -9.67 2.29
CA VAL A 134 -10.61 -8.51 1.42
C VAL A 134 -9.12 -8.22 1.40
N LYS A 135 -8.61 -7.82 0.24
CA LYS A 135 -7.21 -7.54 -0.09
C LYS A 135 -7.03 -6.17 -0.73
N ASN A 136 -8.09 -5.67 -1.35
CA ASN A 136 -8.13 -4.42 -2.08
C ASN A 136 -9.34 -3.59 -1.67
N PRO A 137 -9.30 -2.26 -1.88
CA PRO A 137 -10.51 -1.48 -1.80
C PRO A 137 -11.51 -1.94 -2.88
N SER A 138 -12.79 -1.69 -2.64
CA SER A 138 -13.79 -1.68 -3.71
C SER A 138 -13.72 -0.36 -4.49
N LYS A 139 -14.41 -0.29 -5.63
CA LYS A 139 -14.50 0.94 -6.42
C LYS A 139 -15.03 2.12 -5.60
N GLU A 140 -16.02 1.86 -4.77
CA GLU A 140 -16.64 2.81 -3.85
C GLU A 140 -15.69 3.19 -2.72
N ALA A 141 -14.86 2.23 -2.26
CA ALA A 141 -13.88 2.47 -1.21
C ALA A 141 -12.65 3.25 -1.66
N LEU A 142 -12.47 3.52 -2.96
CA LEU A 142 -11.38 4.38 -3.45
C LEU A 142 -11.40 5.80 -2.87
N VAL A 143 -12.54 6.25 -2.36
CA VAL A 143 -12.65 7.54 -1.66
C VAL A 143 -11.86 7.60 -0.36
N SER A 144 -11.63 6.45 0.31
CA SER A 144 -10.87 6.38 1.56
C SER A 144 -9.37 6.18 1.34
N VAL A 145 -8.92 6.04 0.09
CA VAL A 145 -7.50 5.83 -0.24
C VAL A 145 -6.82 7.20 -0.36
N ALA A 146 -5.80 7.43 0.48
CA ALA A 146 -5.05 8.69 0.50
C ALA A 146 -4.43 9.05 -0.86
N ASP A 147 -3.98 8.05 -1.62
CA ASP A 147 -3.40 8.23 -2.95
C ASP A 147 -4.06 7.30 -3.97
N LYS A 148 -5.31 7.62 -4.32
CA LYS A 148 -6.14 6.85 -5.27
C LYS A 148 -5.57 6.72 -6.69
N TYR A 149 -4.50 7.44 -7.02
CA TYR A 149 -3.85 7.41 -8.34
C TYR A 149 -2.52 6.66 -8.33
N LYS A 150 -2.10 6.09 -7.18
CA LYS A 150 -0.92 5.21 -7.18
C LYS A 150 -1.15 4.01 -8.09
N PRO A 151 -0.14 3.62 -8.89
CA PRO A 151 -0.21 2.49 -9.81
C PRO A 151 -0.38 1.12 -9.12
N THR A 152 -0.52 1.10 -7.79
CA THR A 152 -0.60 -0.10 -6.97
C THR A 152 -2.02 -0.65 -6.82
N ILE A 153 -3.06 0.14 -7.07
CA ILE A 153 -4.44 -0.39 -7.08
C ILE A 153 -4.78 -0.86 -8.49
N LYS A 154 -4.41 -2.10 -8.79
CA LYS A 154 -4.74 -2.78 -10.06
C LYS A 154 -6.00 -3.64 -9.96
N GLU A 155 -6.31 -4.07 -8.74
CA GLU A 155 -7.38 -5.02 -8.43
C GLU A 155 -8.36 -4.36 -7.46
N LEU A 156 -9.64 -4.72 -7.55
CA LEU A 156 -10.68 -4.24 -6.66
C LEU A 156 -11.47 -5.43 -6.13
N ASP A 157 -11.76 -5.43 -4.84
CA ASP A 157 -12.65 -6.42 -4.25
C ASP A 157 -14.14 -6.04 -4.44
N PRO A 158 -15.06 -7.03 -4.42
CA PRO A 158 -16.49 -6.76 -4.41
C PRO A 158 -16.88 -5.85 -3.23
N HIS A 159 -17.69 -4.83 -3.52
CA HIS A 159 -18.12 -3.86 -2.50
C HIS A 159 -18.81 -4.53 -1.30
N GLU A 160 -19.64 -5.53 -1.54
CA GLU A 160 -20.33 -6.31 -0.50
C GLU A 160 -19.37 -6.86 0.56
N LYS A 161 -18.18 -7.32 0.16
CA LYS A 161 -17.19 -7.81 1.14
C LYS A 161 -16.63 -6.70 2.03
N ILE A 162 -16.47 -5.49 1.48
CA ILE A 162 -16.03 -4.33 2.25
C ILE A 162 -17.10 -3.93 3.27
N LEU A 163 -18.37 -3.93 2.86
CA LEU A 163 -19.51 -3.69 3.75
C LEU A 163 -19.55 -4.74 4.87
N ASP A 164 -19.43 -6.03 4.53
CA ASP A 164 -19.44 -7.13 5.50
C ASP A 164 -18.30 -6.98 6.52
N VAL A 165 -17.08 -6.72 6.07
CA VAL A 165 -15.95 -6.49 6.98
C VAL A 165 -16.20 -5.27 7.88
N ALA A 166 -16.74 -4.18 7.32
CA ALA A 166 -17.09 -3.00 8.10
C ALA A 166 -18.19 -3.27 9.14
N HIS A 167 -19.24 -4.01 8.78
CA HIS A 167 -20.31 -4.41 9.69
C HIS A 167 -19.81 -5.36 10.78
N ALA A 168 -18.96 -6.33 10.43
CA ALA A 168 -18.36 -7.26 11.37
C ALA A 168 -17.50 -6.54 12.43
N LEU A 169 -16.84 -5.45 12.05
CA LEU A 169 -16.03 -4.64 12.97
C LEU A 169 -16.85 -3.62 13.76
N THR A 170 -17.99 -3.14 13.27
CA THR A 170 -18.73 -2.03 13.91
C THR A 170 -20.01 -2.45 14.63
N THR A 171 -20.50 -3.67 14.42
CA THR A 171 -21.63 -4.24 15.15
C THR A 171 -21.39 -4.24 16.66
N THR A 172 -22.47 -4.20 17.45
CA THR A 172 -22.41 -4.39 18.92
C THR A 172 -22.70 -5.84 19.33
N ASN A 173 -23.18 -6.66 18.39
CA ASN A 173 -23.54 -8.06 18.58
C ASN A 173 -22.48 -8.99 17.97
N GLU A 174 -21.77 -9.74 18.83
CA GLU A 174 -20.72 -10.68 18.45
C GLU A 174 -21.19 -11.76 17.45
N ASN A 175 -22.46 -12.15 17.51
CA ASN A 175 -23.01 -13.14 16.58
C ASN A 175 -22.97 -12.65 15.12
N VAL A 176 -23.14 -11.34 14.89
CA VAL A 176 -23.07 -10.77 13.53
C VAL A 176 -21.65 -10.90 12.98
N THR A 177 -20.63 -10.60 13.78
CA THR A 177 -19.22 -10.81 13.39
C THR A 177 -18.95 -12.29 13.11
N LYS A 178 -19.44 -13.18 13.97
CA LYS A 178 -19.31 -14.64 13.79
C LYS A 178 -19.97 -15.11 12.49
N GLU A 179 -21.21 -14.72 12.21
CA GLU A 179 -21.95 -15.09 11.00
C GLU A 179 -21.24 -14.60 9.73
N ILE A 180 -20.70 -13.38 9.74
CA ILE A 180 -19.91 -12.84 8.63
C ILE A 180 -18.61 -13.63 8.45
N MET A 181 -17.92 -13.98 9.54
CA MET A 181 -16.73 -14.84 9.44
C MET A 181 -17.07 -16.22 8.87
N GLU A 182 -18.17 -16.83 9.31
CA GLU A 182 -18.65 -18.12 8.79
C GLU A 182 -19.03 -18.05 7.30
N LYS A 183 -19.65 -16.95 6.84
CA LYS A 183 -19.95 -16.68 5.41
C LYS A 183 -18.71 -16.79 4.52
N TYR A 184 -17.53 -16.43 5.04
CA TYR A 184 -16.27 -16.40 4.30
C TYR A 184 -15.25 -17.45 4.75
N ASP A 185 -15.65 -18.42 5.57
CA ASP A 185 -14.76 -19.43 6.17
C ASP A 185 -13.54 -18.80 6.90
N ALA A 186 -13.74 -17.64 7.52
CA ALA A 186 -12.72 -16.94 8.27
C ALA A 186 -12.58 -17.49 9.68
N ASN A 187 -11.34 -17.73 10.10
CA ASN A 187 -11.01 -18.33 11.40
C ASN A 187 -10.33 -17.33 12.35
N TYR A 188 -9.81 -16.23 11.79
CA TYR A 188 -9.06 -15.23 12.53
C TYR A 188 -9.53 -13.82 12.21
N ILE A 189 -9.38 -12.91 13.17
CA ILE A 189 -9.50 -11.47 12.97
C ILE A 189 -8.14 -10.84 13.24
N LEU A 190 -7.65 -10.01 12.32
CA LEU A 190 -6.50 -9.13 12.55
C LEU A 190 -6.98 -7.70 12.68
N LEU A 191 -6.60 -7.04 13.78
CA LEU A 191 -6.79 -5.60 13.98
C LEU A 191 -5.46 -4.92 14.21
N THR A 192 -5.34 -3.69 13.72
CA THR A 192 -4.25 -2.79 14.06
C THR A 192 -4.77 -1.62 14.91
N THR A 193 -3.87 -0.92 15.59
CA THR A 193 -4.21 0.32 16.29
C THR A 193 -4.71 1.41 15.34
N GLU A 194 -4.37 1.36 14.05
CA GLU A 194 -4.88 2.29 13.03
C GLU A 194 -6.36 2.05 12.71
N ASP A 195 -6.83 0.80 12.76
CA ASP A 195 -8.25 0.45 12.55
C ASP A 195 -9.11 1.19 13.57
N GLY A 196 -8.65 1.24 14.82
CA GLY A 196 -9.31 1.97 15.90
C GLY A 196 -9.06 3.47 15.93
N GLY A 197 -8.14 3.96 15.11
CA GLY A 197 -7.74 5.36 15.05
C GLY A 197 -8.13 6.00 13.73
N GLY A 198 -7.15 6.30 12.88
CA GLY A 198 -7.33 7.04 11.63
C GLY A 198 -8.24 6.35 10.61
N LYS A 199 -8.38 5.02 10.67
CA LYS A 199 -9.26 4.26 9.79
C LYS A 199 -10.68 4.12 10.34
N ALA A 200 -10.89 4.31 11.65
CA ALA A 200 -12.20 4.12 12.28
C ALA A 200 -13.33 4.92 11.59
N PRO A 201 -13.17 6.21 11.22
CA PRO A 201 -14.21 6.94 10.49
C PRO A 201 -14.66 6.27 9.19
N TRP A 202 -13.72 5.68 8.44
CA TRP A 202 -14.01 4.99 7.19
C TRP A 202 -14.69 3.64 7.44
N ILE A 203 -14.23 2.88 8.43
CA ILE A 203 -14.85 1.60 8.79
C ILE A 203 -16.32 1.83 9.22
N PHE A 204 -16.59 2.85 10.04
CA PHE A 204 -17.97 3.23 10.37
C PHE A 204 -18.77 3.70 9.15
N HIS A 205 -18.17 4.52 8.28
CA HIS A 205 -18.82 4.99 7.06
C HIS A 205 -19.25 3.83 6.15
N PHE A 206 -18.38 2.85 5.91
CA PHE A 206 -18.70 1.68 5.09
C PHE A 206 -19.63 0.68 5.79
N ALA A 207 -19.82 0.79 7.10
CA ALA A 207 -20.90 0.08 7.80
C ALA A 207 -22.24 0.84 7.74
N GLU A 208 -22.33 1.88 6.91
CA GLU A 208 -23.50 2.77 6.79
C GLU A 208 -23.84 3.51 8.09
N LEU A 209 -22.84 3.71 8.96
CA LEU A 209 -22.99 4.40 10.24
C LEU A 209 -22.42 5.82 10.16
N ASN A 210 -23.10 6.77 10.81
CA ASN A 210 -22.51 8.09 11.06
C ASN A 210 -21.43 7.97 12.14
N TYR A 211 -20.16 7.93 11.72
CA TYR A 211 -19.02 7.70 12.60
C TYR A 211 -18.97 8.66 13.79
N THR A 212 -19.46 9.89 13.66
CA THR A 212 -19.43 10.90 14.75
C THR A 212 -20.25 10.50 15.99
N ASN A 213 -21.19 9.57 15.83
CA ASN A 213 -21.94 8.97 16.94
C ASN A 213 -21.11 8.00 17.77
N TYR A 214 -20.05 7.43 17.19
CA TYR A 214 -19.24 6.34 17.75
C TYR A 214 -17.81 6.79 18.08
N TYR A 215 -17.23 7.65 17.26
CA TYR A 215 -15.83 8.06 17.29
C TYR A 215 -15.70 9.57 17.12
N LYS A 216 -15.06 10.21 18.09
CA LYS A 216 -14.81 11.65 18.19
C LYS A 216 -13.32 11.85 18.51
N PRO A 217 -12.45 11.87 17.49
CA PRO A 217 -11.02 12.00 17.73
C PRO A 217 -10.72 13.34 18.40
N THR A 218 -10.03 13.30 19.53
CA THR A 218 -9.65 14.51 20.27
C THR A 218 -8.29 15.05 19.81
N PRO A 219 -8.15 16.35 19.53
CA PRO A 219 -6.85 16.96 19.35
C PRO A 219 -5.98 16.86 20.62
N PRO A 220 -4.64 16.91 20.51
CA PRO A 220 -3.90 16.87 19.25
C PRO A 220 -4.08 15.48 18.62
N PHE A 221 -4.35 15.45 17.31
CA PHE A 221 -3.78 14.39 16.48
C PHE A 221 -2.29 14.45 16.80
N ASP A 222 -1.63 13.34 17.10
CA ASP A 222 -0.23 13.40 17.49
C ASP A 222 0.57 14.31 16.53
N SER A 223 1.69 14.84 17.00
CA SER A 223 2.56 15.79 16.27
C SER A 223 3.00 15.31 14.87
N GLU A 224 2.61 14.10 14.50
CA GLU A 224 3.10 13.23 13.45
C GLU A 224 1.97 12.75 12.51
N GLY A 225 0.70 13.03 12.80
CA GLY A 225 -0.42 12.79 11.87
C GLY A 225 -0.87 11.34 11.73
N THR A 226 -0.39 10.41 12.56
CA THR A 226 -0.81 9.00 12.55
C THR A 226 -1.75 8.71 13.70
N ILE A 227 -3.06 8.79 13.45
CA ILE A 227 -4.04 8.58 14.52
C ILE A 227 -4.08 7.09 14.89
N VAL A 228 -3.44 6.71 15.99
CA VAL A 228 -3.57 5.37 16.62
C VAL A 228 -4.79 5.30 17.55
N PHE A 229 -5.20 4.08 17.91
CA PHE A 229 -6.31 3.84 18.81
C PHE A 229 -6.14 4.55 20.15
N ARG A 230 -7.15 5.34 20.54
CA ARG A 230 -7.25 5.97 21.86
C ARG A 230 -8.65 5.73 22.39
N SER A 231 -8.76 4.99 23.49
CA SER A 231 -10.06 4.64 24.10
C SER A 231 -10.94 5.86 24.40
N LYS A 232 -10.33 7.00 24.79
CA LYS A 232 -11.03 8.27 25.05
C LYS A 232 -11.71 8.89 23.83
N ASP A 233 -11.31 8.51 22.61
CA ASP A 233 -11.91 9.04 21.39
C ASP A 233 -13.23 8.33 21.04
N TYR A 234 -13.57 7.22 21.71
CA TYR A 234 -14.83 6.51 21.50
C TYR A 234 -15.92 7.02 22.44
N THR A 235 -17.11 7.25 21.88
CA THR A 235 -18.32 7.56 22.65
C THR A 235 -18.79 6.32 23.43
N GLU A 236 -19.75 6.48 24.34
CA GLU A 236 -20.36 5.34 25.03
C GLU A 236 -20.99 4.32 24.06
N LEU A 237 -21.51 4.78 22.92
CA LEU A 237 -22.01 3.91 21.86
C LEU A 237 -20.85 3.23 21.11
N GLY A 238 -19.79 3.98 20.79
CA GLY A 238 -18.58 3.44 20.18
C GLY A 238 -17.92 2.33 21.00
N LYS A 239 -17.92 2.46 22.34
CA LYS A 239 -17.38 1.46 23.26
C LYS A 239 -18.12 0.11 23.22
N GLN A 240 -19.33 0.08 22.69
CA GLN A 240 -20.12 -1.16 22.56
C GLN A 240 -19.79 -1.94 21.27
N THR A 241 -19.07 -1.33 20.33
CA THR A 241 -18.77 -1.92 19.02
C THR A 241 -17.67 -2.98 19.12
N MET A 242 -17.67 -3.91 18.17
CA MET A 242 -16.69 -4.99 18.12
C MET A 242 -15.25 -4.49 17.98
N ILE A 243 -15.00 -3.51 17.13
CA ILE A 243 -13.68 -2.91 16.93
C ILE A 243 -13.11 -2.36 18.24
N PHE A 244 -13.95 -1.70 19.05
CA PHE A 244 -13.52 -1.24 20.37
C PHE A 244 -13.25 -2.43 21.31
N LYS A 245 -14.18 -3.37 21.44
CA LYS A 245 -14.05 -4.54 22.31
C LYS A 245 -12.79 -5.36 22.00
N LEU A 246 -12.51 -5.58 20.71
CA LEU A 246 -11.31 -6.26 20.23
C LEU A 246 -10.04 -5.47 20.59
N LEU A 247 -10.02 -4.15 20.35
CA LEU A 247 -8.85 -3.32 20.68
C LEU A 247 -8.60 -3.18 22.18
N THR A 248 -9.63 -3.25 23.02
CA THR A 248 -9.49 -3.18 24.48
C THR A 248 -9.39 -4.54 25.17
N ASN A 249 -9.38 -5.65 24.42
CA ASN A 249 -9.43 -7.01 24.97
C ASN A 249 -10.60 -7.20 25.94
N THR A 250 -11.75 -6.58 25.65
CA THR A 250 -12.98 -6.83 26.42
C THR A 250 -13.35 -8.29 26.26
N SER A 251 -13.76 -8.94 27.35
CA SER A 251 -14.19 -10.34 27.30
C SER A 251 -15.32 -10.52 26.28
N MET A 252 -15.15 -11.49 25.38
CA MET A 252 -16.08 -11.86 24.33
C MET A 252 -16.36 -13.36 24.42
N GLN A 253 -17.53 -13.79 23.95
CA GLN A 253 -17.94 -15.19 23.99
C GLN A 253 -17.20 -16.03 22.95
N PHE A 254 -17.04 -15.48 21.74
CA PHE A 254 -16.57 -16.27 20.59
C PHE A 254 -15.11 -16.01 20.21
N PHE A 255 -14.47 -14.98 20.75
CA PHE A 255 -13.17 -14.52 20.25
C PHE A 255 -12.10 -14.60 21.33
N ASN A 256 -11.09 -15.43 21.07
CA ASN A 256 -9.93 -15.57 21.94
C ASN A 256 -8.72 -14.87 21.34
N ILE A 257 -8.05 -14.02 22.12
CA ILE A 257 -6.80 -13.41 21.68
C ILE A 257 -5.70 -14.48 21.60
N VAL A 258 -4.99 -14.52 20.47
CA VAL A 258 -3.90 -15.49 20.21
C VAL A 258 -2.56 -14.82 19.92
N TYR A 259 -2.58 -13.54 19.58
CA TYR A 259 -1.41 -12.70 19.43
C TYR A 259 -1.73 -11.26 19.81
N SER A 260 -0.78 -10.58 20.44
CA SER A 260 -0.85 -9.14 20.69
C SER A 260 0.56 -8.59 20.79
N ASP A 261 0.81 -7.50 20.08
CA ASP A 261 1.90 -6.58 20.36
C ASP A 261 1.35 -5.16 20.56
N GLU A 262 2.20 -4.14 20.44
CA GLU A 262 1.83 -2.74 20.60
C GLU A 262 0.94 -2.20 19.45
N ASN A 263 1.03 -2.78 18.25
CA ASN A 263 0.40 -2.28 17.03
C ASN A 263 -0.72 -3.20 16.51
N VAL A 264 -0.63 -4.51 16.78
CA VAL A 264 -1.44 -5.55 16.15
C VAL A 264 -2.02 -6.50 17.20
N LYS A 265 -3.26 -6.90 16.98
CA LYS A 265 -3.96 -7.95 17.74
C LYS A 265 -4.56 -8.96 16.79
N ILE A 266 -4.44 -10.24 17.14
CA ILE A 266 -5.06 -11.33 16.40
C ILE A 266 -5.95 -12.13 17.33
N PHE A 267 -7.19 -12.32 16.90
CA PHE A 267 -8.20 -13.11 17.58
C PHE A 267 -8.50 -14.35 16.76
N LYS A 268 -8.71 -15.47 17.43
CA LYS A 268 -9.20 -16.71 16.83
C LYS A 268 -10.68 -16.89 17.18
N LEU A 269 -11.48 -17.24 16.17
CA LEU A 269 -12.86 -17.65 16.37
C LEU A 269 -12.89 -18.99 17.11
N SER A 270 -13.67 -19.05 18.18
CA SER A 270 -13.85 -20.24 19.01
C SER A 270 -14.96 -21.10 18.41
N ASN A 271 -14.73 -22.41 18.40
CA ASN A 271 -15.74 -23.40 17.99
C ASN A 271 -16.83 -23.55 19.06
#